data_AF-A0A1B8TI89-F1
#
_entry.id   AF-A0A1B8TI89-F1
#
_cell.length_a   1.000
_cell.length_b   1.000
_cell.length_c   1.000
_cell.angle_alpha   90.00
_cell.angle_beta   90.00
_cell.angle_gamma   90.00
#
_symmetry.space_group_name_H-M   'P 1'
#
loop_
_entity.id
_entity.type
_entity.pdbx_description
1 polymer ?
#
loop_
_entity_poly.entity_id
_entity_poly.type
_entity_poly.pdbx_seq_one_letter_code
_entity_poly.pdbx_strand_id
1 'polypeptide(L)'
;MTEQATKLSQIADDAIEHARYCTEQSRWLNALAVAICDTLESGRAIPEARMRHAKDLASLASYLAHDLTNYSDQRANEMQKQLDAAEAQE
;
A
#
# COMPACT_ATOMS: atom_id res chain seq x y z
N MET A 1 -18.31 13.83 25.95
CA MET A 1 -18.12 13.47 24.53
C MET A 1 -19.33 12.63 24.12
N THR A 2 -20.00 12.95 23.02
CA THR A 2 -21.09 12.13 22.50
C THR A 2 -20.51 10.85 21.88
N GLU A 3 -21.26 9.74 21.91
CA GLU A 3 -20.84 8.46 21.33
C GLU A 3 -20.42 8.60 19.85
N GLN A 4 -21.07 9.51 19.14
CA GLN A 4 -20.79 9.86 17.74
C GLN A 4 -19.44 10.56 17.55
N ALA A 5 -19.09 11.51 18.43
CA ALA A 5 -17.78 12.16 18.39
C ALA A 5 -16.64 11.15 18.61
N THR A 6 -16.88 10.12 19.43
CA THR A 6 -15.93 9.01 19.60
C THR A 6 -15.81 8.17 18.32
N LYS A 7 -16.93 7.81 17.67
CA LYS A 7 -16.92 7.04 16.40
C LYS A 7 -16.21 7.78 15.27
N LEU A 8 -16.49 9.06 15.10
CA LEU A 8 -15.82 9.89 14.09
C LEU A 8 -14.31 10.02 14.36
N SER A 9 -13.92 10.15 15.62
CA SER A 9 -12.49 10.15 16.00
C SER A 9 -11.80 8.84 15.63
N GLN A 10 -12.45 7.70 15.86
CA GLN A 10 -11.91 6.38 15.51
C GLN A 10 -11.74 6.22 13.99
N ILE A 11 -12.72 6.65 13.19
CA ILE A 11 -12.63 6.62 11.72
C ILE A 11 -11.47 7.50 11.23
N ALA A 12 -11.28 8.68 11.84
CA ALA A 12 -10.19 9.58 11.48
C ALA A 12 -8.81 8.97 11.82
N ASP A 13 -8.69 8.34 12.99
CA ASP A 13 -7.46 7.65 13.39
C ASP A 13 -7.14 6.49 12.42
N ASP A 14 -8.14 5.69 12.07
CA ASP A 14 -8.04 4.60 11.10
C ASP A 14 -7.60 5.10 9.71
N ALA A 15 -8.11 6.25 9.26
CA ALA A 15 -7.74 6.86 8.00
C ALA A 15 -6.29 7.36 8.01
N ILE A 16 -5.84 7.96 9.12
CA ILE A 16 -4.45 8.40 9.29
C ILE A 16 -3.50 7.20 9.29
N GLU A 17 -3.86 6.12 9.99
CA GLU A 17 -3.08 4.89 10.02
C GLU A 17 -2.98 4.27 8.61
N HIS A 18 -4.10 4.20 7.89
CA HIS A 18 -4.11 3.72 6.51
C HIS A 18 -3.21 4.58 5.59
N ALA A 19 -3.24 5.90 5.71
CA ALA A 19 -2.36 6.78 4.93
C ALA A 19 -0.86 6.56 5.24
N ARG A 20 -0.52 6.30 6.51
CA ARG A 20 0.85 5.96 6.92
C ARG A 20 1.28 4.63 6.31
N TYR A 21 0.41 3.62 6.36
CA TYR A 21 0.64 2.32 5.72
C TYR A 21 0.90 2.46 4.21
N CYS A 22 0.05 3.19 3.50
CA CYS A 22 0.22 3.43 2.06
C CYS A 22 1.54 4.16 1.74
N THR A 23 1.98 5.08 2.61
CA THR A 23 3.26 5.77 2.45
C THR A 23 4.44 4.79 2.60
N GLU A 24 4.39 3.89 3.56
CA GLU A 24 5.43 2.88 3.77
C GLU A 24 5.50 1.90 2.59
N GLN A 25 4.36 1.38 2.14
CA GLN A 25 4.28 0.49 0.98
C GLN A 25 4.79 1.17 -0.29
N SER A 26 4.47 2.45 -0.49
CA SER A 26 5.00 3.24 -1.62
C SER A 26 6.53 3.36 -1.58
N ARG A 27 7.13 3.48 -0.39
CA ARG A 27 8.59 3.50 -0.24
C ARG A 27 9.21 2.17 -0.62
N TRP A 28 8.61 1.04 -0.24
CA TRP A 28 9.09 -0.28 -0.61
C TRP A 28 8.97 -0.54 -2.12
N LEU A 29 7.85 -0.17 -2.73
CA LEU A 29 7.67 -0.25 -4.18
C LEU A 29 8.69 0.60 -4.93
N ASN A 30 8.98 1.82 -4.44
CA ASN A 30 10.03 2.66 -5.00
C ASN A 30 11.41 2.02 -4.87
N ALA A 31 11.73 1.42 -3.72
CA ALA A 31 13.01 0.72 -3.53
C ALA A 31 13.16 -0.48 -4.49
N LEU A 32 12.07 -1.23 -4.74
CA LEU A 32 12.06 -2.30 -5.73
C LEU A 32 12.26 -1.77 -7.15
N ALA A 33 11.61 -0.67 -7.52
CA ALA A 33 11.79 -0.04 -8.82
C ALA A 33 13.25 0.38 -9.04
N VAL A 34 13.87 1.01 -8.04
CA VAL A 34 15.30 1.37 -8.08
C VAL A 34 16.18 0.11 -8.24
N ALA A 35 15.94 -0.92 -7.44
CA ALA A 35 16.71 -2.17 -7.52
C ALA A 35 16.59 -2.87 -8.88
N ILE A 36 15.41 -2.80 -9.52
CA ILE A 36 15.20 -3.31 -10.89
C ILE A 36 16.06 -2.51 -11.88
N CYS A 37 16.02 -1.17 -11.82
CA CYS A 37 16.84 -0.32 -12.68
C CYS A 37 18.33 -0.60 -12.50
N ASP A 38 18.82 -0.63 -11.26
CA ASP A 38 20.22 -0.91 -10.95
C ASP A 38 20.67 -2.26 -11.51
N THR A 39 19.83 -3.30 -11.35
CA THR A 39 20.08 -4.65 -11.88
C THR A 39 20.23 -4.67 -13.40
N LEU A 40 19.47 -3.82 -14.11
CA LEU A 40 19.47 -3.75 -15.57
C LEU A 40 20.63 -2.89 -16.11
N GLU A 41 20.96 -1.80 -15.43
CA GLU A 41 21.95 -0.82 -15.89
C GLU A 41 23.40 -1.26 -15.64
N SER A 42 23.70 -1.83 -14.47
CA SER A 42 25.09 -2.09 -14.09
C SER A 42 25.24 -3.35 -13.25
N GLY A 43 26.00 -4.31 -13.77
CA GLY A 43 26.26 -5.56 -13.06
C GLY A 43 27.39 -6.33 -13.68
N ARG A 44 28.26 -6.90 -12.84
CA ARG A 44 29.33 -7.82 -13.28
C ARG A 44 28.78 -9.21 -13.65
N ALA A 45 27.51 -9.46 -13.34
CA ALA A 45 26.82 -10.71 -13.68
C ALA A 45 26.49 -10.78 -15.18
N ILE A 46 26.40 -12.00 -15.70
CA ILE A 46 25.99 -12.26 -17.09
C ILE A 46 24.57 -11.72 -17.36
N PRO A 47 24.28 -11.21 -18.58
CA PRO A 47 23.00 -10.56 -18.90
C PRO A 47 21.76 -11.39 -18.52
N GLU A 48 21.78 -12.70 -18.73
CA GLU A 48 20.68 -13.61 -18.45
C GLU A 48 20.38 -13.69 -16.95
N ALA A 49 21.41 -13.66 -16.11
CA ALA A 49 21.26 -13.67 -14.66
C ALA A 49 20.63 -12.36 -14.16
N ARG A 50 21.03 -11.22 -14.75
CA ARG A 50 20.43 -9.91 -14.44
C ARG A 50 18.97 -9.83 -14.86
N MET A 51 18.64 -10.31 -16.07
CA MET A 51 17.25 -10.32 -16.54
C MET A 51 16.36 -11.19 -15.66
N ARG A 52 16.87 -12.35 -15.21
CA ARG A 52 16.14 -13.21 -14.26
C ARG A 52 15.91 -12.49 -12.93
N HIS A 53 16.95 -11.89 -12.37
CA HIS A 53 16.83 -11.17 -11.10
C HIS A 53 15.87 -9.98 -11.19
N ALA A 54 15.96 -9.17 -12.25
CA ALA A 54 15.04 -8.07 -12.51
C ALA A 54 13.58 -8.56 -12.65
N LYS A 55 13.37 -9.72 -13.28
CA LYS A 55 12.04 -10.35 -13.38
C LYS A 55 11.51 -10.79 -12.02
N ASP A 56 12.36 -11.37 -11.17
CA ASP A 56 11.96 -11.79 -9.82
C ASP A 56 11.56 -10.57 -8.96
N LEU A 57 12.35 -9.49 -9.02
CA LEU A 57 12.03 -8.21 -8.36
C LEU A 57 10.74 -7.59 -8.90
N ALA A 58 10.53 -7.60 -10.23
CA ALA A 58 9.30 -7.10 -10.84
C ALA A 58 8.07 -7.93 -10.44
N SER A 59 8.24 -9.25 -10.30
CA SER A 59 7.18 -10.15 -9.83
C SER A 59 6.79 -9.85 -8.39
N LEU A 60 7.79 -9.59 -7.53
CA LEU A 60 7.56 -9.16 -6.15
C LEU A 60 6.87 -7.79 -6.08
N ALA A 61 7.31 -6.82 -6.89
CA ALA A 61 6.68 -5.50 -6.96
C ALA A 61 5.20 -5.60 -7.40
N SER A 62 4.92 -6.45 -8.40
CA SER A 62 3.55 -6.70 -8.87
C SER A 62 2.67 -7.32 -7.77
N TYR A 63 3.19 -8.32 -7.04
CA TYR A 63 2.49 -8.93 -5.92
C TYR A 63 2.16 -7.91 -4.83
N LEU A 64 3.13 -7.12 -4.39
CA LEU A 64 2.95 -6.11 -3.34
C LEU A 64 2.00 -4.99 -3.77
N ALA A 65 2.07 -4.54 -5.04
CA ALA A 65 1.15 -3.54 -5.56
C ALA A 65 -0.29 -4.06 -5.62
N HIS A 66 -0.47 -5.33 -5.99
CA HIS A 66 -1.79 -5.97 -6.00
C HIS A 66 -2.36 -6.10 -4.57
N ASP A 67 -1.54 -6.55 -3.62
CA ASP A 67 -1.93 -6.68 -2.22
C ASP A 67 -2.29 -5.31 -1.60
N LEU A 68 -1.47 -4.28 -1.84
CA LEU A 68 -1.76 -2.91 -1.43
C LEU A 68 -3.08 -2.40 -2.02
N THR A 69 -3.35 -2.67 -3.29
CA THR A 69 -4.60 -2.26 -3.96
C THR A 69 -5.80 -2.90 -3.28
N ASN A 70 -5.77 -4.22 -3.10
CA ASN A 70 -6.86 -4.97 -2.46
C ASN A 70 -7.10 -4.50 -1.02
N TYR A 71 -6.03 -4.34 -0.23
CA TYR A 71 -6.13 -3.88 1.14
C TYR A 71 -6.69 -2.45 1.23
N SER A 72 -6.24 -1.56 0.35
CA SER A 72 -6.70 -0.16 0.34
C SER A 72 -8.16 -0.04 -0.07
N ASP A 73 -8.59 -0.79 -1.08
CA ASP A 73 -10.00 -0.84 -1.47
C ASP A 73 -10.87 -1.39 -0.33
N GLN A 74 -10.41 -2.45 0.35
CA GLN A 74 -11.13 -2.99 1.50
C GLN A 74 -11.25 -1.95 2.63
N ARG A 75 -10.14 -1.31 3.03
CA ARG A 75 -10.14 -0.31 4.11
C ARG A 75 -10.96 0.92 3.78
N ALA A 76 -10.90 1.40 2.54
CA ALA A 76 -11.74 2.51 2.08
C ALA A 76 -13.23 2.16 2.20
N ASN A 77 -13.62 0.97 1.75
CA ASN A 77 -15.01 0.50 1.86
C ASN A 77 -15.46 0.30 3.31
N GLU A 78 -14.58 -0.19 4.19
CA GLU A 78 -14.87 -0.33 5.63
C GLU A 78 -15.10 1.03 6.30
N MET A 79 -14.19 1.99 6.07
CA MET A 79 -14.30 3.34 6.64
C MET A 79 -15.53 4.08 6.10
N GLN A 80 -15.87 3.93 4.82
CA GLN A 80 -17.10 4.51 4.27
C GLN A 80 -18.35 3.95 4.96
N LYS A 81 -18.43 2.62 5.15
CA LYS A 81 -19.57 2.01 5.87
C LYS A 81 -19.66 2.47 7.33
N GLN A 82 -18.53 2.66 7.99
CA GLN A 82 -18.49 3.18 9.36
C GLN A 82 -18.97 4.64 9.41
N LEU A 83 -18.59 5.45 8.42
CA LEU A 83 -19.04 6.82 8.28
C LEU A 83 -20.56 6.88 8.03
N ASP A 84 -21.07 6.13 7.05
CA ASP A 84 -22.50 6.04 6.74
C ASP A 84 -23.32 5.62 7.98
N ALA A 85 -22.80 4.67 8.77
CA ALA A 85 -23.44 4.22 10.00
C ALA A 85 -23.41 5.27 11.13
N ALA A 86 -22.36 6.09 11.18
CA ALA A 86 -22.26 7.19 12.14
C ALA A 86 -23.18 8.37 11.77
N GLU A 87 -23.40 8.61 10.48
CA GLU A 87 -24.32 9.62 9.95
C GLU A 87 -25.78 9.20 10.11
N ALA A 88 -26.11 7.92 9.88
CA ALA A 88 -27.47 7.40 10.05
C ALA A 88 -27.96 7.34 11.52
N GLN A 89 -27.09 7.66 12.48
CA GLN A 89 -27.42 7.79 13.90
C GLN A 89 -27.73 9.24 14.32
N GLU A 90 -27.76 10.21 13.39
CA GLU A 90 -28.36 11.54 13.55
C GLU A 90 -29.90 11.52 13.48
#